data_AF-A0A6B8RTE6-F1
#
_entry.id   AF-A0A6B8RTE6-F1
#
_cell.length_a   1.000
_cell.length_b   1.000
_cell.length_c   1.000
_cell.angle_alpha   90.00
_cell.angle_beta   90.00
_cell.angle_gamma   90.00
#
_symmetry.space_group_name_H-M   'P 1'
#
loop_
_entity.id
_entity.type
_entity.pdbx_description
1 polymer ?
#
loop_
_entity_poly.entity_id
_entity_poly.type
_entity_poly.pdbx_seq_one_letter_code
_entity_poly.pdbx_strand_id
1 'polypeptide(L)'
;MIVVSKIRYLPITINTLVLYKDEHFYYLSRDVYDQALLLMNNYPILKNLSDIFEGSKMNDSTVSWFFEKAPHPINILAPYLFLVNGPVEQDIELCCGVLNAITNMLNVRSFINKPSEIRKSVSFSLLIKEEYKIEWNRFFLSALPYESQNDINDADQSESVYSQVDSSLSELDFTFNKKNEKQELLSLLEGGGLKKEDLKGVGLPKTSSQSERRTIKNLLE
;
A
#
# COMPACT_ATOMS: atom_id res chain seq x y z
N MET A 1 -2.61 -2.69 -0.13
CA MET A 1 -2.61 -2.80 -1.60
C MET A 1 -3.60 -3.85 -2.09
N ILE A 2 -4.46 -3.45 -3.01
CA ILE A 2 -5.40 -4.26 -3.80
C ILE A 2 -5.25 -3.83 -5.27
N VAL A 3 -4.87 -4.74 -6.15
CA VAL A 3 -4.80 -4.50 -7.60
C VAL A 3 -5.56 -5.60 -8.31
N VAL A 4 -6.24 -5.31 -9.41
CA VAL A 4 -6.88 -6.34 -10.23
C VAL A 4 -6.45 -6.19 -11.69
N SER A 5 -6.30 -7.31 -12.38
CA SER A 5 -6.05 -7.35 -13.81
C SER A 5 -6.61 -8.62 -14.42
N LYS A 6 -6.97 -8.55 -15.70
CA LYS A 6 -7.33 -9.74 -16.50
C LYS A 6 -6.10 -10.53 -16.94
N ILE A 7 -4.95 -9.87 -17.00
CA ILE A 7 -3.68 -10.49 -17.35
C ILE A 7 -2.99 -10.95 -16.07
N ARG A 8 -2.37 -12.13 -16.12
CA ARG A 8 -1.58 -12.64 -15.00
C ARG A 8 -0.20 -11.99 -14.99
N TYR A 9 0.18 -11.48 -13.83
CA TYR A 9 1.48 -10.92 -13.53
C TYR A 9 2.14 -11.70 -12.39
N LEU A 10 3.46 -11.75 -12.40
CA LEU A 10 4.26 -12.21 -11.28
C LEU A 10 4.67 -10.97 -10.45
N PRO A 11 4.13 -10.80 -9.23
CA PRO A 11 4.53 -9.70 -8.38
C PRO A 11 5.97 -9.89 -7.89
N ILE A 12 6.82 -8.89 -8.09
CA ILE A 12 8.19 -8.86 -7.53
C ILE A 12 8.16 -8.44 -6.05
N THR A 13 7.12 -7.70 -5.65
CA THR A 13 6.90 -7.26 -4.28
C THR A 13 6.62 -8.43 -3.34
N ILE A 14 7.49 -8.57 -2.34
CA ILE A 14 7.37 -9.54 -1.24
C ILE A 14 6.02 -9.35 -0.53
N ASN A 15 5.44 -10.44 -0.02
CA ASN A 15 4.16 -10.46 0.69
C ASN A 15 2.93 -10.07 -0.16
N THR A 16 3.00 -10.27 -1.48
CA THR A 16 1.83 -10.17 -2.36
C THR A 16 1.20 -11.54 -2.56
N LEU A 17 -0.09 -11.65 -2.27
CA LEU A 17 -0.92 -12.82 -2.55
C LEU A 17 -1.68 -12.62 -3.85
N VAL A 18 -1.88 -13.68 -4.60
CA VAL A 18 -2.63 -13.67 -5.86
C VAL A 18 -3.86 -14.57 -5.72
N LEU A 19 -5.04 -14.01 -5.93
CA LEU A 19 -6.30 -14.75 -6.01
C LEU A 19 -6.81 -14.71 -7.45
N TYR A 20 -7.54 -15.74 -7.87
CA TYR A 20 -8.16 -15.80 -9.19
C TYR A 20 -9.65 -16.11 -9.06
N LYS A 21 -10.48 -15.32 -9.74
CA LYS A 21 -11.93 -15.54 -9.86
C LYS A 21 -12.45 -14.84 -11.11
N ASP A 22 -13.36 -15.49 -11.84
CA ASP A 22 -14.11 -14.91 -12.96
C ASP A 22 -13.22 -14.12 -13.94
N GLU A 23 -12.12 -14.74 -14.40
CA GLU A 23 -11.14 -14.16 -15.35
C GLU A 23 -10.33 -12.95 -14.83
N HIS A 24 -10.40 -12.67 -13.52
CA HIS A 24 -9.63 -11.60 -12.90
C HIS A 24 -8.62 -12.17 -11.90
N PHE A 25 -7.41 -11.64 -11.97
CA PHE A 25 -6.34 -11.85 -11.00
C PHE A 25 -6.32 -10.68 -10.01
N TYR A 26 -6.43 -11.00 -8.73
CA TYR A 26 -6.42 -10.04 -7.64
C TYR A 26 -5.11 -10.13 -6.87
N TYR A 27 -4.35 -9.05 -6.85
CA TYR A 27 -3.08 -8.93 -6.14
C TYR A 27 -3.31 -8.16 -4.85
N LEU A 28 -2.98 -8.80 -3.73
CA LEU A 28 -3.23 -8.27 -2.40
C LEU A 28 -1.95 -8.25 -1.60
N SER A 29 -1.69 -7.15 -0.89
CA SER A 29 -0.74 -7.22 0.22
C SER A 29 -1.28 -8.15 1.31
N ARG A 30 -0.41 -8.99 1.88
CA ARG A 30 -0.75 -9.92 2.98
C ARG A 30 -1.52 -9.25 4.12
N ASP A 31 -1.14 -8.05 4.51
CA ASP A 31 -1.80 -7.29 5.59
C ASP A 31 -3.28 -6.99 5.30
N VAL A 32 -3.63 -6.74 4.04
CA VAL A 32 -5.02 -6.50 3.63
C VAL A 32 -5.79 -7.81 3.60
N TYR A 33 -5.18 -8.88 3.09
CA TYR A 33 -5.78 -10.21 3.10
C TYR A 33 -6.08 -10.69 4.52
N ASP A 34 -5.13 -10.55 5.45
CA ASP A 34 -5.28 -10.96 6.84
C ASP A 34 -6.37 -10.15 7.55
N GLN A 35 -6.45 -8.84 7.30
CA GLN A 35 -7.52 -8.00 7.82
C GLN A 35 -8.89 -8.41 7.27
N ALA A 36 -8.99 -8.65 5.96
CA ALA A 36 -10.24 -9.12 5.34
C ALA A 36 -10.65 -10.48 5.90
N LEU A 37 -9.71 -11.42 6.06
CA LEU A 37 -9.98 -12.74 6.62
C LEU A 37 -10.52 -12.66 8.06
N LEU A 38 -9.90 -11.83 8.89
CA LEU A 38 -10.35 -11.60 10.27
C LEU A 38 -11.73 -10.93 10.32
N LEU A 39 -11.99 -9.98 9.43
CA LEU A 39 -13.30 -9.33 9.32
C LEU A 39 -14.38 -10.33 8.90
N MET A 40 -14.10 -11.16 7.91
CA MET A 40 -15.02 -12.19 7.43
C MET A 40 -15.36 -13.20 8.53
N ASN A 41 -14.39 -13.59 9.35
CA ASN A 41 -14.63 -14.50 10.47
C ASN A 41 -15.53 -13.88 11.55
N ASN A 42 -15.36 -12.58 11.83
CA ASN A 42 -16.14 -11.88 12.85
C ASN A 42 -17.53 -11.44 12.35
N TYR A 43 -17.66 -11.19 11.04
CA TYR A 43 -18.87 -10.71 10.39
C TYR A 43 -19.16 -11.54 9.13
N PRO A 44 -19.59 -12.80 9.27
CA PRO A 44 -19.82 -13.68 8.13
C PRO A 44 -20.99 -13.24 7.25
N ILE A 45 -21.87 -12.37 7.75
CA ILE A 45 -23.05 -11.86 7.06
C ILE A 45 -22.82 -10.41 6.67
N LEU A 46 -22.90 -10.10 5.37
CA LEU A 46 -22.73 -8.75 4.81
C LEU A 46 -23.54 -7.71 5.58
N LYS A 47 -24.82 -8.01 5.86
CA LYS A 47 -25.74 -7.12 6.56
C LYS A 47 -25.20 -6.63 7.91
N ASN A 48 -24.53 -7.51 8.67
CA ASN A 48 -23.98 -7.15 9.98
C ASN A 48 -22.90 -6.08 9.88
N LEU A 49 -22.15 -6.07 8.78
CA LEU A 49 -21.09 -5.09 8.55
C LEU A 49 -21.68 -3.82 7.93
N SER A 50 -22.59 -3.94 6.96
CA SER A 50 -23.28 -2.80 6.33
C SER A 50 -24.05 -1.93 7.32
N ASP A 51 -24.69 -2.51 8.34
CA ASP A 51 -25.44 -1.75 9.37
C ASP A 51 -24.52 -0.83 10.23
N ILE A 52 -23.20 -1.10 10.25
CA ILE A 52 -22.21 -0.29 10.99
C ILE A 52 -21.82 0.97 10.20
N PHE A 53 -21.93 0.92 8.87
CA PHE A 53 -21.63 2.02 7.98
C PHE A 53 -22.90 2.84 7.77
N GLU A 54 -23.02 3.95 8.51
CA GLU A 54 -24.08 4.94 8.33
C GLU A 54 -23.82 5.86 7.11
N GLY A 55 -23.20 5.32 6.06
CA GLY A 55 -22.81 6.04 4.85
C GLY A 55 -23.96 6.20 3.84
N SER A 56 -23.63 6.75 2.68
CA SER A 56 -24.61 6.97 1.61
C SER A 56 -25.11 5.63 1.05
N LYS A 57 -26.40 5.34 1.22
CA LYS A 57 -27.06 4.16 0.61
C LYS A 57 -27.09 4.18 -0.92
N MET A 58 -26.53 5.22 -1.55
CA MET A 58 -26.42 5.35 -3.00
C MET A 58 -25.70 4.15 -3.64
N ASN A 59 -24.74 3.54 -2.95
CA ASN A 59 -23.92 2.45 -3.48
C ASN A 59 -24.40 1.05 -3.06
N ASP A 60 -25.61 0.91 -2.53
CA ASP A 60 -26.11 -0.37 -1.95
C ASP A 60 -26.15 -1.52 -2.97
N SER A 61 -26.54 -1.22 -4.21
CA SER A 61 -26.52 -2.17 -5.31
C SER A 61 -25.10 -2.61 -5.68
N THR A 62 -24.16 -1.66 -5.73
CA THR A 62 -22.74 -1.93 -6.02
C THR A 62 -22.07 -2.72 -4.90
N VAL A 63 -22.39 -2.43 -3.63
CA VAL A 63 -21.91 -3.19 -2.47
C VAL A 63 -22.36 -4.63 -2.54
N SER A 64 -23.67 -4.86 -2.76
CA SER A 64 -24.23 -6.20 -2.86
C SER A 64 -23.63 -6.97 -4.03
N TRP A 65 -23.56 -6.33 -5.20
CA TRP A 65 -22.95 -6.90 -6.40
C TRP A 65 -21.48 -7.27 -6.18
N PHE A 66 -20.68 -6.39 -5.59
CA PHE A 66 -19.26 -6.66 -5.33
C PHE A 66 -19.07 -7.78 -4.31
N PHE A 67 -19.91 -7.85 -3.28
CA PHE A 67 -19.85 -8.92 -2.27
C PHE A 67 -20.06 -10.31 -2.88
N GLU A 68 -20.90 -10.42 -3.91
CA GLU A 68 -21.13 -11.67 -4.64
C GLU A 68 -20.03 -11.98 -5.66
N LYS A 69 -19.54 -10.96 -6.36
CA LYS A 69 -18.60 -11.11 -7.48
C LYS A 69 -17.14 -11.20 -7.06
N ALA A 70 -16.69 -10.47 -6.06
CA ALA A 70 -15.30 -10.52 -5.61
C ALA A 70 -14.94 -11.88 -4.96
N PRO A 71 -13.66 -12.30 -4.98
CA PRO A 71 -13.22 -13.52 -4.31
C PRO A 71 -13.21 -13.34 -2.79
N HIS A 72 -13.34 -14.46 -2.08
CA HIS A 72 -13.10 -14.50 -0.64
C HIS A 72 -11.59 -14.38 -0.34
N PRO A 73 -11.18 -13.65 0.71
CA PRO A 73 -12.01 -12.89 1.66
C PRO A 73 -12.24 -11.42 1.25
N ILE A 74 -11.78 -10.97 0.06
CA ILE A 74 -11.86 -9.55 -0.36
C ILE A 74 -13.28 -9.02 -0.33
N ASN A 75 -14.24 -9.86 -0.71
CA ASN A 75 -15.65 -9.48 -0.79
C ASN A 75 -16.20 -8.84 0.49
N ILE A 76 -15.71 -9.21 1.68
CA ILE A 76 -16.15 -8.59 2.95
C ILE A 76 -15.86 -7.08 3.03
N LEU A 77 -14.94 -6.58 2.21
CA LEU A 77 -14.61 -5.16 2.14
C LEU A 77 -15.67 -4.35 1.37
N ALA A 78 -16.68 -4.98 0.76
CA ALA A 78 -17.70 -4.30 -0.01
C ALA A 78 -18.33 -3.09 0.72
N PRO A 79 -18.72 -3.18 2.02
CA PRO A 79 -19.41 -2.06 2.67
C PRO A 79 -18.56 -0.80 2.85
N TYR A 80 -17.23 -0.89 2.72
CA TYR A 80 -16.38 0.29 2.74
C TYR A 80 -16.61 1.20 1.53
N LEU A 81 -17.24 0.70 0.45
CA LEU A 81 -17.69 1.52 -0.68
C LEU A 81 -18.76 2.55 -0.28
N PHE A 82 -19.44 2.38 0.86
CA PHE A 82 -20.36 3.39 1.40
C PHE A 82 -19.65 4.65 1.89
N LEU A 83 -18.33 4.60 2.11
CA LEU A 83 -17.53 5.76 2.51
C LEU A 83 -17.24 6.72 1.36
N VAL A 84 -17.54 6.33 0.11
CA VAL A 84 -17.33 7.18 -1.06
C VAL A 84 -18.53 8.11 -1.26
N ASN A 85 -18.23 9.40 -1.36
CA ASN A 85 -19.20 10.44 -1.72
C ASN A 85 -19.40 10.44 -3.24
N GLY A 86 -20.41 9.69 -3.69
CA GLY A 86 -20.83 9.65 -5.08
C GLY A 86 -21.14 8.23 -5.55
N PRO A 87 -21.73 8.10 -6.76
CA PRO A 87 -22.03 6.79 -7.32
C PRO A 87 -20.74 6.05 -7.69
N VAL A 88 -20.65 4.81 -7.25
CA VAL A 88 -19.62 3.85 -7.71
C VAL A 88 -20.29 2.86 -8.65
N GLU A 89 -19.80 2.79 -9.88
CA GLU A 89 -20.31 1.87 -10.91
C GLU A 89 -19.97 0.42 -10.55
N GLN A 90 -20.77 -0.52 -11.06
CA GLN A 90 -20.58 -1.97 -10.91
C GLN A 90 -19.46 -2.48 -11.82
N ASP A 91 -18.24 -2.07 -11.50
CA ASP A 91 -17.02 -2.46 -12.18
C ASP A 91 -16.02 -2.99 -11.14
N ILE A 92 -15.48 -4.19 -11.39
CA ILE A 92 -14.52 -4.87 -10.50
C ILE A 92 -13.26 -4.02 -10.36
N GLU A 93 -12.76 -3.45 -11.45
CA GLU A 93 -11.55 -2.62 -11.43
C GLU A 93 -11.79 -1.37 -10.59
N LEU A 94 -12.91 -0.69 -10.82
CA LEU A 94 -13.25 0.50 -10.06
C LEU A 94 -13.43 0.20 -8.57
N CYS A 95 -14.19 -0.85 -8.22
CA CYS A 95 -14.44 -1.22 -6.84
C CYS A 95 -13.14 -1.61 -6.13
N CYS A 96 -12.30 -2.43 -6.75
CA CYS A 96 -11.00 -2.81 -6.20
C CYS A 96 -10.06 -1.60 -6.07
N GLY A 97 -10.06 -0.68 -7.03
CA GLY A 97 -9.26 0.54 -6.97
C GLY A 97 -9.68 1.47 -5.85
N VAL A 98 -10.99 1.70 -5.68
CA VAL A 98 -11.53 2.46 -4.55
C VAL A 98 -11.13 1.81 -3.22
N LEU A 99 -11.35 0.50 -3.09
CA LEU A 99 -11.00 -0.23 -1.86
C LEU A 99 -9.50 -0.21 -1.60
N ASN A 100 -8.66 -0.23 -2.63
CA ASN A 100 -7.21 -0.09 -2.50
C ASN A 100 -6.86 1.22 -1.78
N ALA A 101 -7.35 2.35 -2.29
CA ALA A 101 -7.09 3.66 -1.69
C ALA A 101 -7.66 3.76 -0.26
N ILE A 102 -8.87 3.23 -0.01
CA ILE A 102 -9.45 3.18 1.34
C ILE A 102 -8.56 2.38 2.29
N THR A 103 -8.12 1.17 1.90
CA THR A 103 -7.28 0.31 2.75
C THR A 103 -5.87 0.86 2.99
N ASN A 104 -5.39 1.75 2.12
CA ASN A 104 -4.11 2.42 2.33
C ASN A 104 -4.23 3.60 3.32
N MET A 105 -5.38 4.27 3.37
CA MET A 105 -5.63 5.36 4.32
C MET A 105 -6.15 4.88 5.68
N LEU A 106 -6.82 3.72 5.71
CA LEU A 106 -7.50 3.21 6.90
C LEU A 106 -7.12 1.78 7.20
N ASN A 107 -6.89 1.50 8.49
CA ASN A 107 -6.91 0.12 8.99
C ASN A 107 -8.36 -0.33 9.16
N VAL A 108 -8.86 -1.06 8.15
CA VAL A 108 -10.27 -1.48 8.03
C VAL A 108 -10.76 -2.23 9.26
N ARG A 109 -9.94 -3.10 9.84
CA ARG A 109 -10.30 -3.87 11.04
C ARG A 109 -10.54 -2.96 12.24
N SER A 110 -9.63 -2.04 12.50
CA SER A 110 -9.72 -1.14 13.66
C SER A 110 -10.83 -0.10 13.50
N PHE A 111 -11.15 0.26 12.26
CA PHE A 111 -12.13 1.29 11.92
C PHE A 111 -13.54 0.94 12.37
N ILE A 112 -13.94 -0.33 12.24
CA ILE A 112 -15.27 -0.81 12.66
C ILE A 112 -15.51 -0.54 14.16
N ASN A 113 -14.47 -0.67 14.97
CA ASN A 113 -14.56 -0.48 16.42
C ASN A 113 -14.50 0.99 16.86
N LYS A 114 -14.27 1.94 15.94
CA LYS A 114 -14.27 3.37 16.28
C LYS A 114 -15.70 3.86 16.54
N PRO A 115 -15.91 4.87 17.41
CA PRO A 115 -17.22 5.47 17.63
C PRO A 115 -17.90 5.96 16.33
N SER A 116 -19.24 5.99 16.33
CA SER A 116 -20.03 6.33 15.14
C SER A 116 -19.69 7.71 14.58
N GLU A 117 -19.35 8.67 15.44
CA GLU A 117 -19.01 10.04 15.09
C GLU A 117 -17.74 10.09 14.24
N ILE A 118 -16.75 9.25 14.58
CA ILE A 118 -15.49 9.15 13.83
C ILE A 118 -15.73 8.42 12.50
N ARG A 119 -16.58 7.40 12.48
CA ARG A 119 -16.86 6.68 11.23
C ARG A 119 -17.58 7.56 10.21
N LYS A 120 -18.46 8.46 10.67
CA LYS A 120 -19.20 9.41 9.82
C LYS A 120 -18.34 10.55 9.28
N SER A 121 -17.29 10.94 10.00
CA SER A 121 -16.43 12.04 9.55
C SER A 121 -15.50 11.64 8.40
N VAL A 122 -15.25 10.33 8.24
CA VAL A 122 -14.42 9.81 7.15
C VAL A 122 -15.28 9.64 5.91
N SER A 123 -14.95 10.39 4.87
CA SER A 123 -15.56 10.23 3.55
C SER A 123 -14.53 10.48 2.46
N PHE A 124 -14.67 9.77 1.36
CA PHE A 124 -13.75 9.84 0.23
C PHE A 124 -14.42 10.52 -0.96
N SER A 125 -13.70 11.43 -1.61
CA SER A 125 -14.15 12.06 -2.85
C SER A 125 -13.97 11.12 -4.04
N LEU A 126 -14.68 11.39 -5.14
CA LEU A 126 -14.49 10.70 -6.43
C LEU A 126 -13.06 10.81 -6.99
N LEU A 127 -12.26 11.76 -6.50
CA LEU A 127 -10.82 11.88 -6.82
C LEU A 127 -9.99 10.64 -6.41
N ILE A 128 -10.55 9.78 -5.56
CA ILE A 128 -9.93 8.50 -5.20
C ILE A 128 -9.61 7.64 -6.44
N LYS A 129 -10.31 7.87 -7.57
CA LYS A 129 -10.03 7.22 -8.85
C LYS A 129 -8.62 7.53 -9.38
N GLU A 130 -8.12 8.73 -9.16
CA GLU A 130 -6.80 9.13 -9.63
C GLU A 130 -5.70 8.57 -8.72
N GLU A 131 -5.96 8.53 -7.41
CA GLU A 131 -5.03 8.02 -6.41
C GLU A 131 -4.69 6.54 -6.63
N TYR A 132 -5.70 5.67 -6.77
CA TYR A 132 -5.42 4.24 -6.93
C TYR A 132 -4.72 3.93 -8.25
N LYS A 133 -5.00 4.71 -9.32
CA LYS A 133 -4.37 4.50 -10.63
C LYS A 133 -2.86 4.72 -10.57
N ILE A 134 -2.40 5.72 -9.82
CA ILE A 134 -0.97 5.98 -9.65
C ILE A 134 -0.28 4.77 -8.99
N GLU A 135 -0.90 4.22 -7.95
CA GLU A 135 -0.36 3.05 -7.25
C GLU A 135 -0.38 1.79 -8.13
N TRP A 136 -1.46 1.57 -8.87
CA TRP A 136 -1.57 0.45 -9.80
C TRP A 136 -0.54 0.54 -10.92
N ASN A 137 -0.32 1.72 -11.48
CA ASN A 137 0.72 1.94 -12.47
C ASN A 137 2.10 1.57 -11.93
N ARG A 138 2.42 1.94 -10.68
CA ARG A 138 3.68 1.53 -10.04
C ARG A 138 3.78 0.01 -9.90
N PHE A 139 2.69 -0.64 -9.51
CA PHE A 139 2.64 -2.10 -9.44
C PHE A 139 2.91 -2.72 -10.82
N PHE A 140 2.17 -2.32 -11.85
CA PHE A 140 2.30 -2.90 -13.20
C PHE A 140 3.66 -2.61 -13.85
N LEU A 141 4.28 -1.45 -13.59
CA LEU A 141 5.64 -1.18 -14.05
C LEU A 141 6.69 -2.08 -13.38
N SER A 142 6.42 -2.53 -12.15
CA SER A 142 7.32 -3.42 -11.40
C SER A 142 7.03 -4.91 -11.61
N ALA A 143 5.84 -5.28 -12.04
CA ALA A 143 5.42 -6.67 -12.15
C ALA A 143 5.71 -7.24 -13.54
N LEU A 144 6.14 -8.50 -13.61
CA LEU A 144 6.44 -9.16 -14.87
C LEU A 144 5.19 -9.86 -15.41
N PRO A 145 4.79 -9.67 -16.68
CA PRO A 145 3.73 -10.47 -17.27
C PRO A 145 4.09 -11.96 -17.23
N TYR A 146 3.15 -12.81 -16.84
CA TYR A 146 3.41 -14.24 -16.67
C TYR A 146 3.70 -14.95 -17.99
N GLU A 147 3.08 -14.51 -19.09
CA GLU A 147 3.25 -15.12 -20.42
C GLU A 147 4.66 -14.94 -20.99
N SER A 148 5.32 -13.81 -20.69
CA SER A 148 6.69 -13.53 -21.13
C SER A 148 7.76 -14.42 -20.48
N GLN A 149 7.40 -15.29 -19.52
CA GLN A 149 8.35 -16.23 -18.91
C GLN A 149 8.52 -17.54 -19.70
N ASN A 150 7.56 -17.93 -20.54
CA ASN A 150 7.74 -19.09 -21.41
C ASN A 150 8.83 -18.82 -22.45
N ASP A 151 8.90 -17.59 -22.97
CA ASP A 151 9.94 -17.17 -23.90
C ASP A 151 11.34 -17.12 -23.27
N ILE A 152 11.44 -16.93 -21.96
CA ILE A 152 12.73 -16.92 -21.23
C ILE A 152 13.21 -18.33 -20.92
N ASN A 153 12.30 -19.26 -20.59
CA ASN A 153 12.67 -20.64 -20.30
C ASN A 153 13.00 -21.45 -21.58
N ASP A 154 12.44 -21.08 -22.73
CA ASP A 154 12.82 -21.66 -24.02
C ASP A 154 14.16 -21.09 -24.56
N ALA A 155 14.68 -20.01 -23.96
CA ALA A 155 15.98 -19.44 -24.28
C ALA A 155 17.16 -20.09 -23.50
N ASP A 156 16.89 -20.99 -22.55
CA ASP A 156 17.92 -21.68 -21.75
C ASP A 156 18.71 -22.78 -22.51
N GLN A 157 18.69 -22.76 -23.86
CA GLN A 157 19.71 -23.41 -24.70
C GLN A 157 20.59 -22.43 -25.51
N SER A 158 20.55 -21.13 -25.24
CA SER A 158 21.51 -20.20 -25.84
C SER A 158 21.87 -19.06 -24.88
N GLU A 159 23.07 -19.17 -24.33
CA GLU A 159 23.95 -18.12 -23.81
C GLU A 159 23.37 -16.98 -22.96
N SER A 160 24.00 -16.81 -21.80
CA SER A 160 23.78 -15.79 -20.79
C SER A 160 23.54 -14.36 -21.32
N VAL A 161 22.32 -13.86 -21.14
CA VAL A 161 21.98 -12.42 -21.30
C VAL A 161 22.06 -11.74 -19.92
N TYR A 162 23.27 -11.68 -19.37
CA TYR A 162 23.63 -10.76 -18.28
C TYR A 162 24.69 -9.76 -18.77
N SER A 163 24.43 -9.12 -19.92
CA SER A 163 25.35 -8.11 -20.48
C SER A 163 24.68 -6.93 -21.19
N GLN A 164 23.38 -6.69 -21.04
CA GLN A 164 22.70 -5.54 -21.68
C GLN A 164 21.81 -4.72 -20.76
N VAL A 165 22.31 -4.44 -19.55
CA VAL A 165 21.87 -3.27 -18.78
C VAL A 165 23.09 -2.44 -18.36
N ASP A 166 23.95 -2.11 -19.31
CA ASP A 166 25.05 -1.17 -19.06
C ASP A 166 25.41 -0.26 -20.26
N SER A 167 24.52 -0.11 -21.25
CA SER A 167 24.78 0.75 -22.42
C SER A 167 23.70 1.80 -22.73
N SER A 168 22.83 2.13 -21.77
CA SER A 168 21.84 3.21 -21.94
C SER A 168 21.86 4.25 -20.83
N LEU A 169 22.91 4.27 -20.00
CA LEU A 169 23.19 5.35 -19.03
C LEU A 169 24.49 6.13 -19.33
N SER A 170 25.07 5.98 -20.54
CA SER A 170 26.30 6.68 -20.93
C SER A 170 26.09 8.04 -21.61
N GLU A 171 24.86 8.56 -21.71
CA GLU A 171 24.61 9.92 -22.23
C GLU A 171 23.59 10.68 -21.36
N LEU A 172 23.95 10.89 -20.09
CA LEU A 172 23.47 12.05 -19.33
C LEU A 172 24.66 12.57 -18.52
N ASP A 173 25.38 13.53 -19.10
CA ASP A 173 26.40 14.32 -18.42
C ASP A 173 25.78 15.04 -17.21
N PHE A 174 25.90 14.44 -16.02
CA PHE A 174 25.81 15.16 -14.75
C PHE A 174 27.21 15.22 -14.17
N THR A 175 27.88 16.36 -14.38
CA THR A 175 29.14 16.71 -13.73
C THR A 175 28.90 16.91 -12.24
N PHE A 176 28.99 15.83 -11.46
CA PHE A 176 28.84 15.86 -10.01
C PHE A 176 30.20 16.16 -9.35
N ASN A 177 30.47 17.45 -9.11
CA ASN A 177 31.70 17.91 -8.47
C ASN A 177 31.63 17.74 -6.93
N LYS A 178 32.30 16.70 -6.43
CA LYS A 178 32.31 16.25 -5.02
C LYS A 178 33.16 17.12 -4.09
N LYS A 179 32.99 18.46 -4.11
CA LYS A 179 33.78 19.38 -3.27
C LYS A 179 33.03 20.45 -2.45
N ASN A 180 31.71 20.63 -2.59
CA ASN A 180 31.04 21.79 -1.97
C ASN A 180 30.08 21.54 -0.78
N GLU A 181 29.79 20.30 -0.40
CA GLU A 181 28.82 20.06 0.70
C GLU A 181 29.32 20.47 2.10
N LYS A 182 30.64 20.61 2.30
CA LYS A 182 31.19 21.01 3.61
C LYS A 182 31.28 22.53 3.80
N GLN A 183 31.17 23.33 2.73
CA GLN A 183 31.22 24.80 2.82
C GLN A 183 29.82 25.44 2.90
N GLU A 184 28.80 24.86 2.25
CA GLU A 184 27.42 25.37 2.35
C GLU A 184 26.77 25.14 3.72
N LEU A 185 27.11 24.04 4.41
CA LEU A 185 26.64 23.78 5.77
C LEU A 185 27.30 24.68 6.84
N LEU A 186 28.50 25.21 6.55
CA LEU A 186 29.20 26.15 7.45
C LEU A 186 28.69 27.59 7.27
N SER A 187 28.30 28.00 6.06
CA SER A 187 27.68 29.31 5.83
C SER A 187 26.26 29.45 6.41
N LEU A 188 25.54 28.34 6.59
CA LEU A 188 24.19 28.33 7.18
C LEU A 188 24.20 28.42 8.72
N LEU A 189 25.35 28.22 9.37
CA LEU A 189 25.53 28.34 10.82
C LEU A 189 26.02 29.72 11.28
N GLU A 190 26.43 30.60 10.37
CA GLU A 190 26.96 31.95 10.68
C GLU A 190 26.00 33.11 10.36
N GLY A 191 24.79 32.82 9.86
CA GLY A 191 23.84 33.84 9.36
C GLY A 191 22.65 34.20 10.26
N GLY A 192 22.68 33.87 11.55
CA GLY A 192 21.55 34.09 12.46
C GLY A 192 21.96 34.74 13.78
N GLY A 193 22.18 36.05 13.78
CA GLY A 193 22.44 36.83 14.97
C GLY A 193 21.25 36.84 15.93
N LEU A 194 21.27 35.96 16.93
CA LEU A 194 20.59 36.16 18.21
C LEU A 194 21.64 36.18 19.32
N LYS A 195 21.55 37.23 20.14
CA LYS A 195 22.53 37.63 21.14
C LYS A 195 22.77 36.50 22.15
N LYS A 196 24.05 36.30 22.48
CA LYS A 196 24.52 35.54 23.63
C LYS A 196 24.08 36.25 24.90
N GLU A 197 22.97 35.84 25.47
CA GLU A 197 22.62 35.94 26.89
C GLU A 197 21.24 35.26 27.03
N ASP A 198 21.24 34.07 27.63
CA ASP A 198 20.10 33.24 28.09
C ASP A 198 20.17 31.78 27.65
N LEU A 199 21.28 31.11 27.99
CA LEU A 199 21.34 29.65 28.08
C LEU A 199 21.99 29.26 29.42
N LYS A 200 21.19 29.25 30.49
CA LYS A 200 21.41 28.37 31.64
C LYS A 200 20.19 27.47 31.78
N GLY A 201 20.38 26.19 31.53
CA GLY A 201 19.51 25.15 32.05
C GLY A 201 19.06 24.12 31.02
N VAL A 202 19.40 22.87 31.31
CA VAL A 202 18.70 21.65 30.90
C VAL A 202 19.16 20.99 29.58
N GLY A 203 20.35 20.37 29.65
CA GLY A 203 20.54 18.92 29.51
C GLY A 203 20.07 18.20 28.23
N LEU A 204 21.01 17.91 27.32
CA LEU A 204 20.90 16.85 26.31
C LEU A 204 20.97 15.44 26.95
N PRO A 205 20.18 14.46 26.50
CA PRO A 205 20.52 13.04 26.67
C PRO A 205 21.44 12.56 25.55
N LYS A 206 22.54 11.92 25.95
CA LYS A 206 23.55 11.28 25.12
C LYS A 206 23.03 9.95 24.55
N THR A 207 23.44 9.67 23.31
CA THR A 207 23.37 8.37 22.64
C THR A 207 24.42 7.39 23.20
N SER A 208 24.01 6.16 23.52
CA SER A 208 24.85 4.94 23.57
C SER A 208 23.91 3.72 23.57
N SER A 209 23.84 2.90 22.54
CA SER A 209 24.78 1.83 22.17
C SER A 209 24.99 0.77 23.26
N GLN A 210 24.52 -0.46 22.98
CA GLN A 210 25.13 -1.76 23.38
C GLN A 210 24.76 -2.50 24.69
N SER A 211 23.55 -2.41 25.26
CA SER A 211 23.20 -3.24 26.44
C SER A 211 22.04 -4.23 26.31
N GLU A 212 21.27 -4.30 25.23
CA GLU A 212 20.05 -5.17 25.19
C GLU A 212 20.19 -6.49 24.41
N ARG A 213 21.42 -7.00 24.20
CA ARG A 213 21.68 -8.35 23.66
C ARG A 213 21.89 -9.43 24.72
N ARG A 214 21.25 -9.34 25.90
CA ARG A 214 21.35 -10.38 26.94
C ARG A 214 20.02 -10.65 27.65
N THR A 215 19.01 -11.13 26.92
CA THR A 215 17.81 -11.70 27.55
C THR A 215 17.15 -12.83 26.75
N ILE A 216 17.93 -13.73 26.12
CA ILE A 216 17.39 -14.99 25.56
C ILE A 216 18.36 -16.16 25.81
N LYS A 217 18.78 -16.39 27.07
CA LYS A 217 19.50 -17.62 27.39
C LYS A 217 19.28 -18.26 28.75
N ASN A 218 18.28 -17.83 29.54
CA ASN A 218 17.94 -18.46 30.83
C ASN A 218 16.41 -18.70 30.95
N LEU A 219 15.83 -19.46 30.01
CA LEU A 219 14.48 -20.04 30.14
C LEU A 219 14.43 -21.45 29.53
N LEU A 220 15.46 -22.24 29.83
CA LEU A 220 15.48 -23.69 29.68
C LEU A 220 16.15 -24.28 30.93
N GLU A 221 15.36 -24.31 32.00
CA GLU A 221 15.41 -25.35 33.04
C GLU A 221 14.06 -26.06 33.02
#